data_AF-A0A6L7EUU2-F1
#
_entry.id   AF-A0A6L7EUU2-F1
#
_cell.length_a   1.000
_cell.length_b   1.000
_cell.length_c   1.000
_cell.angle_alpha   90.00
_cell.angle_beta   90.00
_cell.angle_gamma   90.00
#
_symmetry.space_group_name_H-M   'P 1'
#
loop_
_entity.id
_entity.type
_entity.pdbx_description
1 polymer ?
#
loop_
_entity_poly.entity_id
_entity_poly.type
_entity_poly.pdbx_seq_one_letter_code
_entity_poly.pdbx_strand_id
1 'polypeptide(L)'
;MKIVSTTLAATALVAAAGTLTVPVADAAAGRTALAVSITDCEGCTVQLQQAVPRGDGVRVWSSKAVAVTGGKAVLDVPSRRTWGSVLTLKAPWEGQLGYVTTVAVRYAGHVVGEEVSATEAAGERRATGCWAGTRQPRVAVEVDVERTTVQGVSGPVTGTRAWTPETQDWQGALRRAPGGVLGSQDVDVCR
;
A
#
# COMPACT_ATOMS: atom_id res chain seq x y z
N MET A 1 1.31 27.67 -69.43
CA MET A 1 2.06 26.41 -69.16
C MET A 1 3.08 26.73 -68.08
N LYS A 2 3.17 26.09 -66.90
CA LYS A 2 2.43 25.04 -66.18
C LYS A 2 2.52 25.43 -64.69
N ILE A 3 1.41 25.40 -63.96
CA ILE A 3 1.40 25.56 -62.49
C ILE A 3 1.85 24.23 -61.90
N VAL A 4 2.95 24.20 -61.15
CA VAL A 4 3.44 23.01 -60.45
C VAL A 4 2.93 23.10 -59.01
N SER A 5 1.93 22.27 -58.69
CA SER A 5 1.41 22.10 -57.33
C SER A 5 2.27 21.09 -56.58
N THR A 6 2.94 21.54 -55.52
CA THR A 6 3.75 20.67 -54.65
C THR A 6 2.89 20.22 -53.47
N THR A 7 2.49 18.96 -53.47
CA THR A 7 1.73 18.34 -52.37
C THR A 7 2.69 17.96 -51.24
N LEU A 8 2.58 18.63 -50.08
CA LEU A 8 3.34 18.28 -48.88
C LEU A 8 2.62 17.14 -48.16
N ALA A 9 3.20 15.93 -48.16
CA ALA A 9 2.68 14.79 -47.42
C ALA A 9 3.12 14.90 -45.94
N ALA A 10 2.15 15.05 -45.03
CA ALA A 10 2.37 15.03 -43.59
C ALA A 10 2.43 13.59 -43.09
N THR A 11 3.62 13.13 -42.73
CA THR A 11 3.83 11.81 -42.10
C THR A 11 3.45 11.90 -40.62
N ALA A 12 2.31 11.33 -40.24
CA ALA A 12 1.92 11.19 -38.84
C ALA A 12 2.79 10.12 -38.15
N LEU A 13 3.65 10.52 -37.21
CA LEU A 13 4.30 9.58 -36.29
C LEU A 13 3.25 9.12 -35.26
N VAL A 14 2.81 7.86 -35.38
CA VAL A 14 2.04 7.19 -34.33
C VAL A 14 3.05 6.78 -33.24
N ALA A 15 3.06 7.50 -32.13
CA ALA A 15 3.79 7.08 -30.94
C ALA A 15 3.10 5.84 -30.35
N ALA A 16 3.70 4.66 -30.53
CA ALA A 16 3.27 3.45 -29.86
C ALA A 16 3.53 3.61 -28.35
N ALA A 17 2.47 3.84 -27.58
CA ALA A 17 2.51 3.72 -26.13
C ALA A 17 2.75 2.24 -25.79
N GLY A 18 4.02 1.87 -25.61
CA GLY A 18 4.39 0.55 -25.13
C GLY A 18 3.91 0.39 -23.70
N THR A 19 2.86 -0.40 -23.48
CA THR A 19 2.53 -0.93 -22.16
C THR A 19 3.67 -1.86 -21.74
N LEU A 20 4.51 -1.40 -20.81
CA LEU A 20 5.50 -2.24 -20.14
C LEU A 20 4.75 -3.23 -19.24
N THR A 21 4.34 -4.36 -19.80
CA THR A 21 3.92 -5.53 -19.03
C THR A 21 5.18 -6.14 -18.41
N VAL A 22 5.46 -5.78 -17.16
CA VAL A 22 6.50 -6.44 -16.36
C VAL A 22 6.07 -7.90 -16.16
N PRO A 23 6.86 -8.90 -16.62
CA PRO A 23 6.55 -10.30 -16.36
C PRO A 23 6.72 -10.57 -14.88
N VAL A 24 5.60 -10.67 -14.16
CA VAL A 24 5.59 -11.14 -12.77
C VAL A 24 5.62 -12.66 -12.81
N ALA A 25 6.74 -13.26 -12.41
CA ALA A 25 6.93 -14.71 -12.34
C ALA A 25 5.72 -15.42 -11.73
N ASP A 26 5.39 -16.62 -12.23
CA ASP A 26 4.35 -17.47 -11.62
C ASP A 26 4.67 -17.71 -10.16
N ALA A 27 3.76 -17.27 -9.29
CA ALA A 27 3.86 -17.55 -7.88
C ALA A 27 3.87 -19.07 -7.71
N ALA A 28 4.93 -19.60 -7.09
CA ALA A 28 5.04 -21.03 -6.83
C ALA A 28 3.81 -21.51 -6.03
N ALA A 29 3.42 -22.78 -6.19
CA ALA A 29 2.24 -23.33 -5.53
C ALA A 29 2.21 -23.01 -4.02
N GLY A 30 1.09 -22.44 -3.56
CA GLY A 30 0.91 -22.00 -2.17
C GLY A 30 1.61 -20.69 -1.80
N ARG A 31 2.07 -19.91 -2.79
CA ARG A 31 2.58 -18.56 -2.63
C ARG A 31 1.72 -17.54 -3.36
N THR A 32 1.80 -16.30 -2.90
CA THR A 32 1.12 -15.14 -3.47
C THR A 32 2.15 -14.07 -3.76
N ALA A 33 2.22 -13.62 -5.01
CA ALA A 33 2.92 -12.40 -5.38
C ALA A 33 2.00 -11.21 -5.12
N LEU A 34 2.28 -10.47 -4.05
CA LEU A 34 1.62 -9.23 -3.69
C LEU A 34 2.40 -8.06 -4.28
N ALA A 35 1.89 -7.49 -5.37
CA ALA A 35 2.42 -6.26 -5.95
C ALA A 35 1.80 -5.07 -5.24
N VAL A 36 2.62 -4.25 -4.60
CA VAL A 36 2.19 -3.01 -3.94
C VAL A 36 2.63 -1.86 -4.83
N SER A 37 1.67 -1.16 -5.43
CA SER A 37 1.91 0.08 -6.17
C SER A 37 1.86 1.23 -5.18
N ILE A 38 2.92 2.02 -5.09
CA ILE A 38 3.03 3.12 -4.12
C ILE A 38 3.34 4.42 -4.83
N THR A 39 2.45 5.39 -4.64
CA THR A 39 2.62 6.76 -5.13
C THR A 39 3.43 7.58 -4.10
N ASP A 40 4.28 8.49 -4.57
CA ASP A 40 4.99 9.49 -3.76
C ASP A 40 5.90 8.96 -2.62
N CYS A 41 6.37 7.70 -2.72
CA CYS A 41 7.19 7.05 -1.68
C CYS A 41 8.35 6.19 -2.26
N GLU A 42 9.18 6.76 -3.12
CA GLU A 42 10.37 6.05 -3.61
C GLU A 42 11.38 5.78 -2.48
N GLY A 43 11.92 4.57 -2.42
CA GLY A 43 12.86 4.15 -1.36
C GLY A 43 12.20 3.81 -0.01
N CYS A 44 10.87 3.88 0.09
CA CYS A 44 10.14 3.36 1.24
C CYS A 44 10.29 1.85 1.35
N THR A 45 10.28 1.31 2.56
CA THR A 45 10.29 -0.15 2.76
C THR A 45 8.92 -0.64 3.20
N VAL A 46 8.45 -1.69 2.54
CA VAL A 46 7.15 -2.30 2.78
C VAL A 46 7.35 -3.70 3.34
N GLN A 47 6.53 -4.09 4.32
CA GLN A 47 6.54 -5.42 4.90
C GLN A 47 5.11 -5.90 5.16
N LEU A 48 4.85 -7.19 4.95
CA LEU A 48 3.60 -7.83 5.35
C LEU A 48 3.80 -8.50 6.71
N GLN A 49 2.93 -8.21 7.66
CA GLN A 49 2.95 -8.81 8.99
C GLN A 49 1.63 -9.52 9.28
N GLN A 50 1.70 -10.67 9.95
CA GLN A 50 0.53 -11.41 10.38
C GLN A 50 0.71 -11.78 11.85
N ALA A 51 -0.24 -11.38 12.68
CA ALA A 51 -0.31 -11.77 14.08
C ALA A 51 -1.67 -12.39 14.37
N VAL A 52 -1.66 -13.66 14.78
CA VAL A 52 -2.87 -14.44 15.06
C VAL A 52 -2.82 -15.02 16.47
N PRO A 53 -3.96 -15.08 17.20
CA PRO A 53 -4.02 -15.76 18.49
C PRO A 53 -3.61 -17.23 18.37
N ARG A 54 -2.88 -17.75 19.35
CA ARG A 54 -2.53 -19.18 19.45
C ARG A 54 -2.34 -19.57 20.91
N GLY A 55 -3.28 -20.35 21.45
CA GLY A 55 -3.30 -20.69 22.87
C GLY A 55 -3.53 -19.45 23.71
N ASP A 56 -2.65 -19.24 24.69
CA ASP A 56 -2.58 -18.06 25.58
C ASP A 56 -1.76 -16.89 24.99
N GLY A 57 -1.15 -17.05 23.81
CA GLY A 57 -0.27 -16.05 23.21
C GLY A 57 -0.65 -15.62 21.78
N VAL A 58 0.24 -14.85 21.17
CA VAL A 58 0.14 -14.37 19.78
C VAL A 58 1.29 -14.96 18.98
N ARG A 59 0.99 -15.55 17.82
CA ARG A 59 1.99 -16.02 16.87
C ARG A 59 2.18 -14.98 15.78
N VAL A 60 3.39 -14.45 15.70
CA VAL A 60 3.79 -13.41 14.76
C VAL A 60 4.55 -14.02 13.58
N TRP A 61 4.31 -13.50 12.40
CA TRP A 61 5.10 -13.72 11.21
C TRP A 61 5.28 -12.40 10.46
N SER A 62 6.45 -12.19 9.89
CA SER A 62 6.72 -11.04 9.02
C SER A 62 7.42 -11.50 7.75
N SER A 63 7.10 -10.88 6.63
CA SER A 63 7.84 -11.04 5.39
C SER A 63 9.23 -10.41 5.50
N LYS A 64 10.06 -10.59 4.46
CA LYS A 64 11.18 -9.66 4.25
C LYS A 64 10.62 -8.27 3.96
N ALA A 65 11.31 -7.23 4.42
CA ALA A 65 11.05 -5.88 3.98
C ALA A 65 11.57 -5.70 2.54
N VAL A 66 10.79 -5.03 1.69
CA VAL A 66 11.12 -4.80 0.28
C VAL A 66 11.09 -3.29 0.04
N ALA A 67 12.13 -2.75 -0.61
CA ALA A 67 12.16 -1.35 -0.98
C ALA A 67 11.24 -1.10 -2.18
N VAL A 68 10.57 0.04 -2.19
CA VAL A 68 9.84 0.57 -3.34
C VAL A 68 10.86 1.05 -4.36
N THR A 69 10.77 0.53 -5.57
CA THR A 69 11.59 0.96 -6.70
C THR A 69 10.72 1.17 -7.94
N GLY A 70 10.78 2.37 -8.52
CA GLY A 70 9.91 2.76 -9.62
C GLY A 70 8.42 2.72 -9.23
N GLY A 71 8.10 3.15 -8.00
CA GLY A 71 6.74 3.17 -7.47
C GLY A 71 6.13 1.79 -7.20
N LYS A 72 6.94 0.72 -7.14
CA LYS A 72 6.44 -0.66 -6.91
C LYS A 72 7.31 -1.42 -5.91
N ALA A 73 6.67 -2.26 -5.10
CA ALA A 73 7.32 -3.29 -4.29
C ALA A 73 6.59 -4.62 -4.48
N VAL A 74 7.33 -5.72 -4.67
CA VAL A 74 6.72 -7.06 -4.83
C VAL A 74 7.11 -7.95 -3.67
N LEU A 75 6.12 -8.36 -2.87
CA LEU A 75 6.30 -9.32 -1.80
C LEU A 75 5.84 -10.69 -2.27
N ASP A 76 6.77 -11.64 -2.36
CA ASP A 76 6.44 -13.05 -2.55
C ASP A 76 6.29 -13.72 -1.18
N VAL A 77 5.05 -14.05 -0.82
CA VAL A 77 4.68 -14.53 0.52
C VAL A 77 3.92 -15.86 0.46
N PRO A 78 3.98 -16.72 1.50
CA PRO A 78 3.10 -17.89 1.55
C PRO A 78 1.63 -17.43 1.58
N SER A 79 0.75 -17.98 0.74
CA SER A 79 -0.64 -17.51 0.61
C SER A 79 -1.42 -17.57 1.93
N ARG A 80 -1.08 -18.52 2.83
CA ARG A 80 -1.68 -18.60 4.19
C ARG A 80 -1.36 -17.40 5.09
N ARG A 81 -0.43 -16.52 4.68
CA ARG A 81 0.03 -15.35 5.44
C ARG A 81 -0.63 -14.05 5.02
N THR A 82 -1.48 -14.06 3.98
CA THR A 82 -2.20 -12.86 3.53
C THR A 82 -3.45 -12.59 4.38
N TRP A 83 -4.12 -13.64 4.84
CA TRP A 83 -5.36 -13.50 5.63
C TRP A 83 -5.09 -12.95 7.03
N GLY A 84 -5.82 -11.90 7.44
CA GLY A 84 -5.61 -11.26 8.73
C GLY A 84 -4.20 -10.70 8.89
N SER A 85 -3.70 -10.08 7.82
CA SER A 85 -2.38 -9.44 7.79
C SER A 85 -2.51 -7.93 7.76
N VAL A 86 -1.41 -7.25 8.09
CA VAL A 86 -1.27 -5.80 7.95
C VAL A 86 -0.07 -5.52 7.06
N LEU A 87 -0.22 -4.52 6.20
CA LEU A 87 0.89 -3.97 5.43
C LEU A 87 1.49 -2.82 6.23
N THR A 88 2.77 -2.89 6.51
CA THR A 88 3.52 -1.82 7.17
C THR A 88 4.44 -1.13 6.19
N LEU A 89 4.68 0.15 6.44
CA LEU A 89 5.51 1.01 5.61
C LEU A 89 6.46 1.80 6.50
N LYS A 90 7.69 1.97 6.04
CA LYS A 90 8.64 2.93 6.62
C LYS A 90 9.16 3.82 5.51
N ALA A 91 8.92 5.12 5.65
CA ALA A 91 9.35 6.10 4.67
C ALA A 91 10.69 6.74 5.07
N PRO A 92 11.55 7.13 4.10
CA PRO A 92 12.88 7.67 4.39
C PRO A 92 12.85 9.04 5.08
N TRP A 93 11.72 9.74 5.06
CA TRP A 93 11.54 11.04 5.73
C TRP A 93 11.03 10.95 7.16
N GLU A 94 10.66 9.75 7.63
CA GLU A 94 10.10 9.60 8.97
C GLU A 94 11.13 10.01 10.04
N GLY A 95 10.69 10.88 10.95
CA GLY A 95 11.42 11.17 12.17
C GLY A 95 11.32 10.03 13.18
N GLN A 96 11.64 10.31 14.44
CA GLN A 96 11.48 9.35 15.53
C GLN A 96 10.00 9.23 15.93
N LEU A 97 9.25 8.39 15.23
CA LEU A 97 7.80 8.24 15.41
C LEU A 97 7.41 7.54 16.71
N GLY A 98 8.23 6.58 17.16
CA GLY A 98 7.87 5.70 18.26
C GLY A 98 6.87 4.59 17.87
N TYR A 99 6.52 4.47 16.59
CA TYR A 99 5.68 3.42 16.02
C TYR A 99 6.12 3.11 14.59
N VAL A 100 5.59 2.02 14.02
CA VAL A 100 5.69 1.70 12.59
C VAL A 100 4.39 2.10 11.91
N THR A 101 4.47 2.78 10.77
CA THR A 101 3.29 3.17 9.99
C THR A 101 2.61 1.93 9.42
N THR A 102 1.31 1.80 9.66
CA THR A 102 0.47 0.74 9.11
C THR A 102 -0.41 1.32 8.01
N VAL A 103 -0.49 0.66 6.86
CA VAL A 103 -1.38 1.07 5.78
C VAL A 103 -2.83 0.90 6.22
N ALA A 104 -3.61 1.98 6.18
CA ALA A 104 -5.04 1.93 6.40
C ALA A 104 -5.73 1.29 5.18
N VAL A 105 -6.31 0.12 5.37
CA VAL A 105 -7.06 -0.57 4.29
C VAL A 105 -8.54 -0.17 4.28
N ARG A 106 -8.99 0.44 5.38
CA ARG A 106 -10.34 0.99 5.53
C ARG A 106 -10.38 2.06 6.62
N TYR A 107 -11.07 3.15 6.33
CA TYR A 107 -11.50 4.14 7.32
C TYR A 107 -12.95 3.93 7.76
N ALA A 108 -13.32 4.52 8.91
CA ALA A 108 -14.66 4.36 9.46
C ALA A 108 -15.73 5.02 8.59
N GLY A 109 -16.82 4.31 8.32
CA GLY A 109 -17.92 4.83 7.48
C GLY A 109 -17.82 4.42 6.01
N HIS A 110 -16.62 4.06 5.54
CA HIS A 110 -16.40 3.62 4.16
C HIS A 110 -16.79 2.16 3.92
N VAL A 111 -17.24 1.82 2.73
CA VAL A 111 -17.60 0.44 2.31
C VAL A 111 -16.57 -0.13 1.33
N VAL A 112 -16.51 -1.45 1.16
CA VAL A 112 -15.57 -2.09 0.21
C VAL A 112 -15.80 -1.54 -1.20
N GLY A 113 -14.71 -1.18 -1.88
CA GLY A 113 -14.74 -0.60 -3.23
C GLY A 113 -14.97 0.92 -3.27
N GLU A 114 -15.22 1.57 -2.13
CA GLU A 114 -15.34 3.02 -2.06
C GLU A 114 -13.98 3.69 -2.16
N GLU A 115 -13.87 4.71 -3.02
CA GLU A 115 -12.68 5.54 -3.15
C GLU A 115 -12.51 6.47 -1.95
N VAL A 116 -11.28 6.63 -1.49
CA VAL A 116 -10.89 7.51 -0.39
C VAL A 116 -9.79 8.44 -0.88
N SER A 117 -10.14 9.72 -1.03
CA SER A 117 -9.18 10.77 -1.38
C SER A 117 -8.20 11.07 -0.24
N ALA A 118 -7.09 11.75 -0.56
CA ALA A 118 -6.14 12.23 0.43
C ALA A 118 -6.78 13.15 1.49
N THR A 119 -7.70 14.03 1.07
CA THR A 119 -8.41 14.96 1.97
C THR A 119 -9.32 14.20 2.94
N GLU A 120 -10.03 13.18 2.46
CA GLU A 120 -10.86 12.33 3.31
C GLU A 120 -9.99 11.56 4.29
N ALA A 121 -8.96 10.86 3.79
CA ALA A 121 -7.99 10.17 4.64
C ALA A 121 -7.42 11.10 5.72
N ALA A 122 -7.08 12.35 5.40
CA ALA A 122 -6.59 13.35 6.36
C ALA A 122 -7.60 13.73 7.45
N GLY A 123 -8.90 13.70 7.15
CA GLY A 123 -9.99 14.00 8.07
C GLY A 123 -10.36 12.84 8.99
N GLU A 124 -9.93 11.64 8.66
CA GLU A 124 -10.35 10.43 9.36
C GLU A 124 -9.77 10.31 10.77
N ARG A 125 -10.52 9.63 11.62
CA ARG A 125 -10.18 9.44 13.05
C ARG A 125 -10.11 7.99 13.45
N ARG A 126 -10.60 7.10 12.60
CA ARG A 126 -10.63 5.67 12.88
C ARG A 126 -10.36 4.87 11.61
N ALA A 127 -9.47 3.91 11.71
CA ALA A 127 -9.06 3.07 10.60
C ALA A 127 -8.76 1.65 11.05
N THR A 128 -8.69 0.72 10.11
CA THR A 128 -8.09 -0.59 10.30
C THR A 128 -7.03 -0.82 9.23
N GLY A 129 -5.95 -1.49 9.60
CA GLY A 129 -4.94 -2.01 8.68
C GLY A 129 -5.07 -3.51 8.46
N CYS A 130 -6.03 -4.15 9.13
CA CYS A 130 -6.25 -5.58 9.06
C CYS A 130 -6.95 -5.95 7.76
N TRP A 131 -6.15 -6.37 6.79
CA TRP A 131 -6.60 -6.77 5.47
C TRP A 131 -7.22 -8.17 5.52
N ALA A 132 -8.31 -8.35 4.77
CA ALA A 132 -8.95 -9.66 4.66
C ALA A 132 -8.06 -10.71 3.97
N GLY A 133 -7.05 -10.28 3.23
CA GLY A 133 -6.13 -11.14 2.51
C GLY A 133 -6.67 -11.62 1.17
N THR A 134 -6.00 -12.60 0.58
CA THR A 134 -6.40 -13.17 -0.70
C THR A 134 -5.99 -14.64 -0.80
N ARG A 135 -6.71 -15.40 -1.63
CA ARG A 135 -6.31 -16.74 -2.08
C ARG A 135 -5.71 -16.73 -3.48
N GLN A 136 -5.71 -15.58 -4.15
CA GLN A 136 -5.19 -15.47 -5.49
C GLN A 136 -3.66 -15.63 -5.47
N PRO A 137 -3.08 -16.26 -6.51
CA PRO A 137 -1.63 -16.38 -6.64
C PRO A 137 -0.96 -15.02 -6.92
N ARG A 138 -1.72 -14.04 -7.41
CA ARG A 138 -1.27 -12.69 -7.70
C ARG A 138 -2.33 -11.70 -7.25
N VAL A 139 -1.92 -10.60 -6.64
CA VAL A 139 -2.81 -9.51 -6.27
C VAL A 139 -2.03 -8.20 -6.35
N ALA A 140 -2.70 -7.15 -6.81
CA ALA A 140 -2.19 -5.79 -6.77
C ALA A 140 -2.92 -5.03 -5.65
N VAL A 141 -2.18 -4.29 -4.85
CA VAL A 141 -2.71 -3.37 -3.84
C VAL A 141 -2.11 -2.01 -4.10
N GLU A 142 -2.96 -1.01 -4.29
CA GLU A 142 -2.52 0.38 -4.42
C GLU A 142 -2.44 1.01 -3.02
N VAL A 143 -1.40 1.80 -2.80
CA VAL A 143 -1.18 2.51 -1.54
C VAL A 143 -0.75 3.94 -1.87
N ASP A 144 -1.58 4.88 -1.45
CA ASP A 144 -1.22 6.29 -1.46
C ASP A 144 -0.52 6.64 -0.16
N VAL A 145 0.49 7.52 -0.27
CA VAL A 145 1.35 7.91 0.83
C VAL A 145 1.54 9.41 0.85
N GLU A 146 1.37 10.00 2.02
CA GLU A 146 1.53 11.44 2.23
C GLU A 146 2.45 11.72 3.42
N ARG A 147 3.31 12.72 3.27
CA ARG A 147 4.05 13.31 4.39
C ARG A 147 3.09 14.11 5.25
N THR A 148 3.09 13.86 6.56
CA THR A 148 2.28 14.62 7.50
C THR A 148 3.06 14.91 8.78
N THR A 149 2.62 15.88 9.56
CA THR A 149 3.15 16.11 10.91
C THR A 149 2.42 15.22 11.90
N VAL A 150 3.16 14.53 12.75
CA VAL A 150 2.63 13.64 13.79
C VAL A 150 3.35 13.88 15.10
N GLN A 151 2.75 13.43 16.21
CA GLN A 151 3.44 13.41 17.48
C GLN A 151 4.44 12.25 17.50
N GLY A 152 5.74 12.56 17.50
CA GLY A 152 6.82 11.60 17.70
C GLY A 152 7.22 11.47 19.17
N VAL A 153 8.35 10.80 19.40
CA VAL A 153 8.85 10.47 20.75
C VAL A 153 9.17 11.71 21.59
N SER A 154 9.77 12.75 20.98
CA SER A 154 10.23 13.97 21.67
C SER A 154 9.52 15.26 21.25
N GLY A 155 8.48 15.16 20.43
CA GLY A 155 7.76 16.32 19.88
C GLY A 155 7.16 16.05 18.50
N PRO A 156 6.59 17.07 17.85
CA PRO A 156 6.12 16.97 16.47
C PRO A 156 7.27 16.63 15.53
N VAL A 157 7.06 15.65 14.66
CA VAL A 157 8.03 15.21 13.63
C VAL A 157 7.31 14.94 12.32
N THR A 158 8.08 14.85 11.22
CA THR A 158 7.55 14.33 9.96
C THR A 158 7.26 12.84 10.12
N GLY A 159 6.02 12.45 9.86
CA GLY A 159 5.57 11.07 9.77
C GLY A 159 4.90 10.82 8.43
N THR A 160 4.14 9.72 8.40
CA THR A 160 3.57 9.19 7.17
C THR A 160 2.11 8.83 7.40
N ARG A 161 1.25 9.28 6.49
CA ARG A 161 -0.08 8.72 6.30
C ARG A 161 -0.01 7.78 5.11
N ALA A 162 -0.50 6.55 5.27
CA ALA A 162 -0.53 5.57 4.18
C ALA A 162 -1.90 4.88 4.19
N TRP A 163 -2.56 4.82 3.03
CA TRP A 163 -3.88 4.21 2.89
C TRP A 163 -4.05 3.57 1.51
N THR A 164 -4.99 2.66 1.40
CA THR A 164 -5.44 2.16 0.10
C THR A 164 -6.47 3.14 -0.46
N PRO A 165 -6.29 3.69 -1.67
CA PRO A 165 -7.22 4.66 -2.25
C PRO A 165 -8.59 4.03 -2.55
N GLU A 166 -8.66 2.71 -2.77
CA GLU A 166 -9.91 1.95 -2.75
C GLU A 166 -10.03 1.18 -1.43
N THR A 167 -11.15 1.31 -0.74
CA THR A 167 -11.41 0.61 0.52
C THR A 167 -11.42 -0.90 0.30
N GLN A 168 -10.52 -1.60 0.98
CA GLN A 168 -10.36 -3.05 0.85
C GLN A 168 -11.32 -3.81 1.77
N ASP A 169 -11.54 -5.09 1.48
CA ASP A 169 -12.11 -6.01 2.46
C ASP A 169 -11.17 -6.17 3.67
N TRP A 170 -11.75 -6.23 4.87
CA TRP A 170 -11.00 -6.11 6.12
C TRP A 170 -11.49 -7.09 7.17
N GLN A 171 -10.67 -7.22 8.21
CA GLN A 171 -11.01 -7.93 9.44
C GLN A 171 -10.69 -7.02 10.63
N GLY A 172 -11.09 -7.41 11.83
CA GLY A 172 -10.75 -6.67 13.03
C GLY A 172 -11.52 -5.37 13.24
N ALA A 173 -11.33 -4.83 14.43
CA ALA A 173 -11.95 -3.59 14.85
C ALA A 173 -11.18 -2.37 14.34
N LEU A 174 -11.92 -1.31 14.03
CA LEU A 174 -11.36 0.01 13.77
C LEU A 174 -10.65 0.54 15.04
N ARG A 175 -9.43 1.02 14.90
CA ARG A 175 -8.64 1.68 15.95
C ARG A 175 -8.61 3.19 15.73
N ARG A 176 -8.05 3.93 16.70
CA ARG A 176 -7.82 5.37 16.53
C ARG A 176 -6.77 5.59 15.44
N ALA A 177 -7.06 6.51 14.54
CA ALA A 177 -6.16 6.95 13.48
C ALA A 177 -6.25 8.48 13.36
N PRO A 178 -5.71 9.26 14.31
CA PRO A 178 -5.84 10.71 14.30
C PRO A 178 -5.25 11.31 13.02
N GLY A 179 -6.04 12.10 12.31
CA GLY A 179 -5.61 12.71 11.05
C GLY A 179 -5.27 11.66 9.99
N GLY A 180 -5.99 10.54 9.97
CA GLY A 180 -5.78 9.42 9.06
C GLY A 180 -4.59 8.52 9.35
N VAL A 181 -3.72 8.89 10.29
CA VAL A 181 -2.47 8.16 10.53
C VAL A 181 -2.73 6.93 11.38
N LEU A 182 -2.42 5.76 10.83
CA LEU A 182 -2.46 4.49 11.55
C LEU A 182 -1.02 4.03 11.80
N GLY A 183 -0.71 3.73 13.05
CA GLY A 183 0.59 3.23 13.45
C GLY A 183 0.49 2.23 14.59
N SER A 184 1.49 1.35 14.70
CA SER A 184 1.56 0.36 15.77
C SER A 184 2.95 0.34 16.42
N GLN A 185 2.97 0.24 17.75
CA GLN A 185 4.20 0.04 18.54
C GLN A 185 4.51 -1.45 18.72
N ASP A 186 3.49 -2.29 18.55
CA ASP A 186 3.53 -3.74 18.68
C ASP A 186 3.01 -4.39 17.39
N VAL A 187 2.57 -5.65 17.48
CA VAL A 187 1.93 -6.35 16.38
C VAL A 187 0.42 -6.10 16.35
N ASP A 188 -0.10 -5.87 15.15
CA ASP A 188 -1.54 -5.73 14.94
C ASP A 188 -2.20 -7.12 14.83
N VAL A 189 -2.96 -7.50 15.86
CA VAL A 189 -3.70 -8.78 15.89
C VAL A 189 -5.03 -8.62 15.16
N CYS A 190 -5.14 -9.24 13.99
CA CYS A 190 -6.35 -9.23 13.17
C CYS A 190 -7.24 -10.43 13.53
N ARG A 191 -8.50 -10.17 13.88
CA ARG A 191 -9.49 -11.16 14.34
C ARG A 191 -10.90 -10.80 13.91
#